data_AF-A0A972R445-F1
#
_entry.id   AF-A0A972R445-F1
#
_cell.length_a   1.000
_cell.length_b   1.000
_cell.length_c   1.000
_cell.angle_alpha   90.00
_cell.angle_beta   90.00
_cell.angle_gamma   90.00
#
_symmetry.space_group_name_H-M   'P 1'
#
loop_
_entity.id
_entity.type
_entity.pdbx_description
1 polymer ?
#
loop_
_entity_poly.entity_id
_entity_poly.type
_entity_poly.pdbx_seq_one_letter_code
_entity_poly.pdbx_strand_id
1 'polypeptide(L)'
;MVVSRRSFLRTASATLAAGVVPFDRAMPSRLKETGDYRYPNPGRLVVVTHEGVIGQNDTVNETYVRRMLDEGLMQFTGLPNPVEALESFFPDLTTSTKIAIKPNLIWGSIHTRIELVRALLRRLTAMLNGRFPAENIYFYENQSFPGAGYTTETIGYPVHLVEDCYFPDLGWYIFCDGKDRPYGKTLHDCDYLINMPLLKDHGTCDFTFAMKNHFGSVNPQGPLGVCSNIKALLDINASDVVTRKQRLIILDALFCIYEGGPGGTAQERPSS
;
A
#
# COMPACT_ATOMS: atom_id res chain seq x y z
N MET A 1 28.97 -14.33 8.00
CA MET A 1 28.23 -15.12 6.99
C MET A 1 27.20 -14.19 6.37
N VAL A 2 27.43 -13.72 5.14
CA VAL A 2 26.52 -12.78 4.46
C VAL A 2 25.36 -13.61 3.90
N VAL A 3 24.23 -13.61 4.60
CA VAL A 3 22.98 -14.15 4.06
C VAL A 3 22.62 -13.29 2.86
N SER A 4 22.56 -13.88 1.66
CA SER A 4 22.13 -13.12 0.49
C SER A 4 20.68 -12.70 0.69
N ARG A 5 20.30 -11.50 0.25
CA ARG A 5 18.93 -10.97 0.36
C ARG A 5 17.89 -11.89 -0.29
N ARG A 6 18.31 -12.66 -1.32
CA ARG A 6 17.55 -13.74 -1.97
C ARG A 6 17.28 -14.93 -1.04
N SER A 7 18.27 -15.30 -0.22
CA SER A 7 18.08 -16.27 0.86
C SER A 7 17.16 -15.72 1.96
N PHE A 8 17.23 -14.42 2.28
CA PHE A 8 16.32 -13.80 3.24
C PHE A 8 14.86 -13.86 2.78
N LEU A 9 14.54 -13.59 1.51
CA LEU A 9 13.17 -13.72 1.03
C LEU A 9 12.67 -15.16 1.06
N ARG A 10 13.48 -16.11 0.56
CA ARG A 10 13.12 -17.54 0.58
C ARG A 10 12.92 -18.07 2.00
N THR A 11 13.68 -17.53 2.97
CA THR A 11 13.53 -17.87 4.38
C THR A 11 12.39 -17.10 5.04
N ALA A 12 12.19 -15.82 4.74
CA ALA A 12 11.14 -14.99 5.33
C ALA A 12 9.75 -15.37 4.84
N SER A 13 9.57 -15.69 3.55
CA SER A 13 8.31 -16.26 3.04
C SER A 13 7.98 -17.60 3.70
N ALA A 14 9.00 -18.42 3.99
CA ALA A 14 8.85 -19.66 4.74
C ALA A 14 8.62 -19.46 6.25
N THR A 15 9.03 -18.32 6.84
CA THR A 15 8.91 -18.04 8.28
C THR A 15 7.66 -17.22 8.63
N LEU A 16 7.10 -16.46 7.69
CA LEU A 16 5.84 -15.72 7.87
C LEU A 16 4.62 -16.65 8.08
N ALA A 17 4.76 -17.94 7.78
CA ALA A 17 3.77 -18.97 8.09
C ALA A 17 3.69 -19.35 9.58
N ALA A 18 4.65 -18.91 10.41
CA ALA A 18 4.63 -19.09 11.86
C ALA A 18 4.40 -17.74 12.53
N GLY A 19 3.21 -17.56 13.10
CA GLY A 19 2.70 -16.28 13.63
C GLY A 19 3.66 -15.49 14.53
N VAL A 20 3.43 -14.17 14.56
CA VAL A 20 4.07 -13.12 15.38
C VAL A 20 5.56 -13.37 15.64
N VAL A 21 6.42 -12.81 14.79
CA VAL A 21 7.85 -12.70 15.11
C VAL A 21 8.02 -11.42 15.96
N PRO A 22 8.33 -11.52 17.26
CA PRO A 22 8.81 -10.36 18.00
C PRO A 22 10.19 -9.99 17.43
N PHE A 23 10.27 -8.86 16.74
CA PHE A 23 11.51 -8.39 16.13
C PHE A 23 12.43 -7.75 17.17
N ASP A 24 12.82 -8.51 18.20
CA ASP A 24 13.70 -8.05 19.30
C ASP A 24 15.17 -8.39 19.05
N ARG A 25 15.65 -8.12 17.83
CA ARG A 25 17.09 -8.06 17.56
C ARG A 25 17.42 -6.79 16.79
N ALA A 26 17.56 -5.71 17.56
CA ALA A 26 18.26 -4.52 17.13
C ALA A 26 19.68 -4.89 16.68
N MET A 27 19.90 -4.95 15.37
CA MET A 27 21.24 -4.88 14.79
C MET A 27 21.71 -3.43 14.97
N PRO A 28 22.88 -3.17 15.56
CA PRO A 28 23.35 -1.81 15.75
C PRO A 28 23.65 -1.19 14.40
N SER A 29 22.76 -0.32 13.91
CA SER A 29 23.03 0.49 12.75
C SER A 29 23.88 1.67 13.20
N ARG A 30 25.14 1.74 12.73
CA ARG A 30 25.88 3.00 12.71
C ARG A 30 25.28 3.89 11.62
N LEU A 31 24.13 4.49 11.90
CA LEU A 31 23.64 5.61 11.12
C LEU A 31 24.24 6.89 11.73
N LYS A 32 24.97 7.65 10.91
CA LYS A 32 25.39 9.01 11.26
C LYS A 32 24.11 9.84 11.49
N GLU A 33 24.02 10.48 12.65
CA GLU A 33 22.95 11.43 12.95
C GLU A 33 23.06 12.64 12.03
N THR A 34 22.18 12.71 11.03
CA THR A 34 21.88 13.93 10.30
C THR A 34 20.38 13.96 10.01
N GLY A 35 19.66 14.86 10.69
CA GLY A 35 18.24 15.15 10.46
C GLY A 35 17.29 14.33 11.34
N ASP A 36 16.60 15.01 12.26
CA ASP A 36 15.64 14.42 13.19
C ASP A 36 14.29 14.16 12.50
N TYR A 37 14.27 13.26 11.51
CA TYR A 37 13.03 12.69 10.97
C TYR A 37 12.77 11.34 11.64
N ARG A 38 12.73 11.30 12.98
CA ARG A 38 12.27 10.12 13.70
C ARG A 38 10.76 10.07 13.62
N TYR A 39 10.22 9.10 12.87
CA TYR A 39 8.82 8.70 13.04
C TYR A 39 8.62 8.41 14.54
N PRO A 40 7.64 9.04 15.22
CA PRO A 40 7.59 9.07 16.68
C PRO A 40 7.32 7.71 17.33
N ASN A 41 6.93 6.70 16.54
CA ASN A 41 6.74 5.33 17.00
C ASN A 41 7.55 4.36 16.12
N PRO A 42 8.21 3.33 16.69
CA PRO A 42 8.63 2.19 15.90
C PRO A 42 7.38 1.60 15.23
N GLY A 43 7.35 1.57 13.90
CA GLY A 43 6.16 1.15 13.16
C GLY A 43 5.69 -0.23 13.64
N ARG A 44 4.39 -0.38 13.91
CA ARG A 44 3.78 -1.68 14.21
C ARG A 44 3.62 -2.46 12.91
N LEU A 45 3.88 -3.76 12.94
CA LEU A 45 3.63 -4.67 11.82
C LEU A 45 2.77 -5.83 12.33
N VAL A 46 1.73 -6.16 11.57
CA VAL A 46 0.91 -7.35 11.77
C VAL A 46 0.92 -8.13 10.46
N VAL A 47 1.09 -9.45 10.58
CA VAL A 47 1.06 -10.38 9.46
C VAL A 47 -0.06 -11.36 9.73
N VAL A 48 -0.95 -11.54 8.77
CA VAL A 48 -2.04 -12.51 8.84
C VAL A 48 -1.94 -13.43 7.64
N THR A 49 -2.13 -14.73 7.87
CA THR A 49 -2.06 -15.79 6.87
C THR A 49 -3.28 -16.70 7.00
N HIS A 50 -3.74 -17.28 5.90
CA HIS A 50 -4.83 -18.27 5.94
C HIS A 50 -4.61 -19.32 4.84
N GLU A 51 -4.52 -20.60 5.22
CA GLU A 51 -4.21 -21.73 4.31
C GLU A 51 -5.18 -21.85 3.12
N GLY A 52 -6.45 -21.54 3.33
CA GLY A 52 -7.46 -21.56 2.26
C GLY A 52 -7.57 -20.29 1.39
N VAL A 53 -6.76 -19.25 1.61
CA VAL A 53 -6.94 -17.96 0.91
C VAL A 53 -6.67 -18.07 -0.59
N ILE A 54 -5.76 -18.96 -0.99
CA ILE A 54 -5.51 -19.31 -2.38
C ILE A 54 -6.06 -20.71 -2.65
N GLY A 55 -7.05 -20.80 -3.53
CA GLY A 55 -7.67 -22.03 -3.98
C GLY A 55 -6.97 -22.64 -5.20
N GLN A 56 -7.63 -23.63 -5.80
CA GLN A 56 -7.16 -24.24 -7.04
C GLN A 56 -7.08 -23.19 -8.17
N ASN A 57 -6.09 -23.36 -9.06
CA ASN A 57 -5.84 -22.46 -10.19
C ASN A 57 -5.67 -20.98 -9.80
N ASP A 58 -5.04 -20.70 -8.67
CA ASP A 58 -4.78 -19.34 -8.17
C ASP A 58 -6.04 -18.50 -7.91
N THR A 59 -7.18 -19.17 -7.67
CA THR A 59 -8.41 -18.48 -7.29
C THR A 59 -8.28 -17.89 -5.89
N VAL A 60 -8.53 -16.59 -5.74
CA VAL A 60 -8.48 -15.92 -4.43
C VAL A 60 -9.83 -16.05 -3.73
N ASN A 61 -9.83 -16.61 -2.52
CA ASN A 61 -11.05 -16.73 -1.71
C ASN A 61 -11.31 -15.43 -0.94
N GLU A 62 -12.21 -14.61 -1.46
CA GLU A 62 -12.58 -13.31 -0.88
C GLU A 62 -13.10 -13.39 0.57
N THR A 63 -13.75 -14.50 0.95
CA THR A 63 -14.21 -14.67 2.34
C THR A 63 -13.02 -14.74 3.30
N TYR A 64 -11.95 -15.44 2.92
CA TYR A 64 -10.74 -15.52 3.72
C TYR A 64 -9.93 -14.22 3.66
N VAL A 65 -9.85 -13.55 2.51
CA VAL A 65 -9.22 -12.21 2.42
C VAL A 65 -9.88 -11.23 3.39
N ARG A 66 -11.21 -11.21 3.44
CA ARG A 66 -11.96 -10.37 4.40
C ARG A 66 -11.64 -10.72 5.85
N ARG A 67 -11.61 -12.01 6.20
CA ARG A 67 -11.25 -12.45 7.57
C ARG A 67 -9.83 -12.05 7.94
N MET A 68 -8.88 -12.19 7.01
CA MET A 68 -7.49 -11.79 7.22
C MET A 68 -7.35 -10.29 7.43
N LEU A 69 -8.08 -9.47 6.65
CA LEU A 69 -8.11 -8.03 6.83
C LEU A 69 -8.70 -7.65 8.20
N ASP A 70 -9.82 -8.26 8.59
CA ASP A 70 -10.45 -8.01 9.89
C ASP A 70 -9.51 -8.32 11.05
N GLU A 71 -8.90 -9.51 11.02
CA GLU A 71 -7.93 -9.94 12.00
C GLU A 71 -6.72 -9.01 12.05
N GLY A 72 -6.23 -8.59 10.88
CA GLY A 72 -5.12 -7.66 10.77
C GLY A 72 -5.42 -6.31 11.43
N LEU A 73 -6.59 -5.73 11.14
CA LEU A 73 -7.05 -4.46 11.74
C LEU A 73 -7.21 -4.58 13.25
N MET A 74 -7.88 -5.62 13.73
CA MET A 74 -8.09 -5.87 15.15
C MET A 74 -6.77 -6.11 15.90
N GLN A 75 -5.87 -6.93 15.35
CA GLN A 75 -4.55 -7.15 15.95
C GLN A 75 -3.67 -5.89 15.91
N PHE A 76 -3.77 -5.06 14.88
CA PHE A 76 -2.96 -3.85 14.75
C PHE A 76 -3.39 -2.76 15.72
N THR A 77 -4.68 -2.66 16.02
CA THR A 77 -5.25 -1.62 16.89
C THR A 77 -5.43 -2.10 18.33
N GLY A 78 -5.61 -3.41 18.54
CA GLY A 78 -6.06 -3.98 19.80
C GLY A 78 -7.57 -3.88 20.03
N LEU A 79 -8.33 -3.38 19.05
CA LEU A 79 -9.79 -3.25 19.13
C LEU A 79 -10.49 -4.55 18.68
N PRO A 80 -11.62 -4.93 19.29
CA PRO A 80 -12.27 -6.22 19.03
C PRO A 80 -13.23 -6.21 17.82
N ASN A 81 -13.45 -5.04 17.21
CA ASN A 81 -14.35 -4.86 16.09
C ASN A 81 -13.56 -4.29 14.89
N PRO A 82 -13.61 -4.91 13.70
CA PRO A 82 -12.80 -4.47 12.56
C PRO A 82 -13.24 -3.12 11.98
N VAL A 83 -14.50 -2.71 12.15
CA VAL A 83 -14.98 -1.39 11.72
C VAL A 83 -14.44 -0.31 12.67
N GLU A 84 -14.59 -0.50 13.98
CA GLU A 84 -14.03 0.43 14.99
C GLU A 84 -12.49 0.52 14.88
N ALA A 85 -11.83 -0.62 14.62
CA ALA A 85 -10.40 -0.67 14.34
C ALA A 85 -10.03 0.20 13.14
N LEU A 86 -10.77 0.09 12.03
CA LEU A 86 -10.51 0.91 10.85
C LEU A 86 -10.80 2.40 11.07
N GLU A 87 -11.90 2.72 11.77
CA GLU A 87 -12.25 4.10 12.12
C GLU A 87 -11.18 4.78 12.98
N SER A 88 -10.50 4.03 13.86
CA SER A 88 -9.48 4.58 14.76
C SER A 88 -8.29 5.23 14.02
N PHE A 89 -8.09 4.91 12.74
CA PHE A 89 -7.06 5.54 11.90
C PHE A 89 -7.45 6.93 11.38
N PHE A 90 -8.72 7.31 11.48
CA PHE A 90 -9.27 8.55 10.91
C PHE A 90 -9.83 9.45 12.02
N PRO A 91 -8.99 10.29 12.65
CA PRO A 91 -9.49 11.26 13.63
C PRO A 91 -10.53 12.18 12.98
N ASP A 92 -11.52 12.64 13.74
CA ASP A 92 -12.53 13.58 13.24
C ASP A 92 -13.29 13.12 11.97
N LEU A 93 -13.42 11.79 11.77
CA LEU A 93 -14.11 11.20 10.64
C LEU A 93 -15.57 11.68 10.56
N THR A 94 -15.97 12.17 9.39
CA THR A 94 -17.35 12.58 9.09
C THR A 94 -17.80 12.05 7.73
N THR A 95 -19.07 12.21 7.40
CA THR A 95 -19.60 11.85 6.07
C THR A 95 -19.16 12.79 4.95
N SER A 96 -18.39 13.86 5.23
CA SER A 96 -17.74 14.70 4.21
C SER A 96 -16.25 14.38 4.04
N THR A 97 -15.67 13.53 4.89
CA THR A 97 -14.26 13.14 4.83
C THR A 97 -13.98 12.37 3.54
N LYS A 98 -12.92 12.75 2.83
CA LYS A 98 -12.44 12.11 1.61
C LYS A 98 -11.25 11.21 1.90
N ILE A 99 -11.35 9.95 1.50
CA ILE A 99 -10.28 8.95 1.68
C ILE A 99 -9.71 8.59 0.31
N ALA A 100 -8.42 8.88 0.13
CA ALA A 100 -7.65 8.40 -1.01
C ALA A 100 -7.11 6.99 -0.73
N ILE A 101 -7.14 6.13 -1.75
CA ILE A 101 -6.54 4.80 -1.72
C ILE A 101 -5.56 4.70 -2.88
N LYS A 102 -4.31 4.32 -2.57
CA LYS A 102 -3.29 4.10 -3.60
C LYS A 102 -3.01 2.61 -3.78
N PRO A 103 -3.70 1.91 -4.71
CA PRO A 103 -3.30 0.56 -5.10
C PRO A 103 -2.00 0.60 -5.91
N ASN A 104 -1.43 -0.57 -6.15
CA ASN A 104 -0.32 -0.77 -7.06
C ASN A 104 -0.83 -1.43 -8.35
N LEU A 105 -0.93 -0.64 -9.42
CA LEU A 105 -1.38 -1.10 -10.75
C LEU A 105 -0.23 -1.09 -11.78
N ILE A 106 1.00 -0.88 -11.31
CA ILE A 106 2.17 -0.70 -12.17
C ILE A 106 2.56 -2.03 -12.85
N TRP A 107 2.54 -2.00 -14.19
CA TRP A 107 3.04 -2.99 -15.17
C TRP A 107 3.11 -4.45 -14.69
N GLY A 108 2.38 -5.36 -15.34
CA GLY A 108 2.53 -6.81 -15.14
C GLY A 108 1.21 -7.55 -15.04
N SER A 109 1.27 -8.84 -14.68
CA SER A 109 0.08 -9.69 -14.53
C SER A 109 -0.53 -9.66 -13.13
N ILE A 110 0.13 -8.98 -12.18
CA ILE A 110 -0.30 -8.91 -10.78
C ILE A 110 -0.46 -7.45 -10.38
N HIS A 111 -1.62 -7.14 -9.84
CA HIS A 111 -1.96 -5.85 -9.24
C HIS A 111 -2.37 -6.10 -7.79
N THR A 112 -2.51 -5.03 -7.00
CA THR A 112 -3.28 -5.13 -5.75
C THR A 112 -4.60 -5.88 -6.04
N ARG A 113 -4.95 -6.85 -5.22
CA ARG A 113 -6.07 -7.75 -5.48
C ARG A 113 -7.40 -7.05 -5.28
N ILE A 114 -8.31 -7.23 -6.23
CA ILE A 114 -9.66 -6.67 -6.14
C ILE A 114 -10.44 -7.25 -4.96
N GLU A 115 -10.14 -8.49 -4.55
CA GLU A 115 -10.72 -9.11 -3.35
C GLU A 115 -10.30 -8.35 -2.08
N LEU A 116 -9.04 -7.90 -2.00
CA LEU A 116 -8.56 -7.09 -0.88
C LEU A 116 -9.19 -5.70 -0.90
N VAL A 117 -9.30 -5.09 -2.09
CA VAL A 117 -9.99 -3.81 -2.28
C VAL A 117 -11.45 -3.89 -1.83
N ARG A 118 -12.18 -4.93 -2.24
CA ARG A 118 -13.58 -5.13 -1.84
C ARG A 118 -13.71 -5.39 -0.34
N ALA A 119 -12.80 -6.15 0.26
CA ALA A 119 -12.74 -6.35 1.70
C ALA A 119 -12.55 -5.02 2.45
N LEU A 120 -11.65 -4.15 1.99
CA LEU A 120 -11.43 -2.83 2.56
C LEU A 120 -12.65 -1.92 2.38
N LEU A 121 -13.22 -1.85 1.18
CA LEU A 121 -14.39 -1.02 0.90
C LEU A 121 -15.59 -1.41 1.77
N ARG A 122 -15.81 -2.71 1.98
CA ARG A 122 -16.85 -3.20 2.88
C ARG A 122 -16.67 -2.67 4.31
N ARG A 123 -15.44 -2.47 4.78
CA ARG A 123 -15.16 -1.89 6.10
C ARG A 123 -15.29 -0.39 6.09
N LEU A 124 -14.76 0.29 5.07
CA LEU A 124 -14.87 1.74 4.93
C LEU A 124 -16.34 2.19 4.88
N THR A 125 -17.19 1.56 4.09
CA THR A 125 -18.61 1.92 4.02
C THR A 125 -19.40 1.52 5.26
N ALA A 126 -18.88 0.60 6.08
CA ALA A 126 -19.49 0.24 7.37
C ALA A 126 -19.18 1.26 8.48
N MET A 127 -18.21 2.16 8.26
CA MET A 127 -17.91 3.24 9.19
C MET A 127 -19.12 4.19 9.36
N LEU A 128 -19.12 4.94 10.45
CA LEU A 128 -20.16 5.86 10.90
C LEU A 128 -21.52 5.15 11.03
N ASN A 129 -21.50 3.89 11.47
CA ASN A 129 -22.64 2.98 11.52
C ASN A 129 -23.28 2.74 10.14
N GLY A 130 -22.45 2.48 9.12
CA GLY A 130 -22.91 2.21 7.76
C GLY A 130 -23.26 3.45 6.94
N ARG A 131 -22.81 4.65 7.37
CA ARG A 131 -23.17 5.93 6.73
C ARG A 131 -22.02 6.59 6.00
N PHE A 132 -20.81 6.05 6.07
CA PHE A 132 -19.69 6.60 5.31
C PHE A 132 -19.92 6.37 3.80
N PRO A 133 -20.02 7.45 3.00
CA PRO A 133 -20.40 7.33 1.59
C PRO A 133 -19.25 6.78 0.75
N ALA A 134 -19.55 5.79 -0.10
CA ALA A 134 -18.56 5.20 -1.00
C ALA A 134 -18.05 6.22 -2.04
N GLU A 135 -18.87 7.22 -2.36
CA GLU A 135 -18.56 8.35 -3.24
C GLU A 135 -17.46 9.26 -2.67
N ASN A 136 -17.15 9.17 -1.36
CA ASN A 136 -16.01 9.89 -0.79
C ASN A 136 -14.70 9.09 -0.84
N ILE A 137 -14.69 7.93 -1.51
CA ILE A 137 -13.51 7.07 -1.64
C ILE A 137 -12.94 7.22 -3.06
N TYR A 138 -11.67 7.59 -3.11
CA TYR A 138 -10.95 7.88 -4.35
C TYR A 138 -9.76 6.94 -4.49
N PHE A 139 -9.84 5.99 -5.40
CA PHE A 139 -8.66 5.27 -5.86
C PHE A 139 -7.92 6.14 -6.85
N TYR A 140 -6.61 6.30 -6.68
CA TYR A 140 -5.78 7.02 -7.65
C TYR A 140 -4.54 6.23 -8.06
N GLU A 141 -4.25 6.28 -9.34
CA GLU A 141 -3.04 5.70 -9.91
C GLU A 141 -2.56 6.46 -11.15
N ASN A 142 -1.28 6.31 -11.48
CA ASN A 142 -0.69 6.73 -12.73
C ASN A 142 -0.80 5.67 -13.86
N GLN A 143 -1.56 4.59 -13.64
CA GLN A 143 -1.85 3.54 -14.61
C GLN A 143 -3.36 3.40 -14.83
N SER A 144 -3.74 2.72 -15.91
CA SER A 144 -5.14 2.50 -16.25
C SER A 144 -5.82 1.52 -15.30
N PHE A 145 -6.98 1.90 -14.76
CA PHE A 145 -7.79 1.05 -13.89
C PHE A 145 -8.42 -0.13 -14.65
N PRO A 146 -9.14 0.09 -15.78
CA PRO A 146 -9.70 -1.02 -16.55
C PRO A 146 -8.67 -2.05 -17.01
N GLY A 147 -7.46 -1.59 -17.38
CA GLY A 147 -6.35 -2.49 -17.76
C GLY A 147 -5.88 -3.41 -16.64
N ALA A 148 -6.09 -3.00 -15.37
CA ALA A 148 -5.80 -3.80 -14.20
C ALA A 148 -7.00 -4.64 -13.69
N GLY A 149 -8.14 -4.59 -14.41
CA GLY A 149 -9.38 -5.26 -14.01
C GLY A 149 -10.21 -4.47 -12.99
N TYR A 150 -9.94 -3.17 -12.83
CA TYR A 150 -10.68 -2.28 -11.93
C TYR A 150 -11.74 -1.50 -12.71
N THR A 151 -13.00 -1.73 -12.36
CA THR A 151 -14.16 -0.95 -12.79
C THR A 151 -15.11 -0.81 -11.60
N THR A 152 -16.02 0.17 -11.62
CA THR A 152 -17.05 0.27 -10.57
C THR A 152 -17.92 -0.98 -10.49
N GLU A 153 -18.16 -1.66 -11.63
CA GLU A 153 -18.87 -2.94 -11.71
C GLU A 153 -18.11 -4.08 -11.02
N THR A 154 -16.83 -4.27 -11.34
CA THR A 154 -16.01 -5.35 -10.74
C THR A 154 -15.74 -5.11 -9.26
N ILE A 155 -15.62 -3.84 -8.85
CA ILE A 155 -15.47 -3.46 -7.45
C ILE A 155 -16.81 -3.57 -6.69
N GLY A 156 -17.94 -3.26 -7.35
CA GLY A 156 -19.27 -3.30 -6.74
C GLY A 156 -19.60 -2.12 -5.82
N TYR A 157 -18.87 -1.00 -5.94
CA TYR A 157 -19.10 0.22 -5.16
C TYR A 157 -19.01 1.47 -6.06
N PRO A 158 -19.78 2.54 -5.78
CA PRO A 158 -19.74 3.80 -6.54
C PRO A 158 -18.56 4.68 -6.12
N VAL A 159 -17.34 4.12 -6.20
CA VAL A 159 -16.09 4.82 -5.87
C VAL A 159 -15.56 5.59 -7.07
N HIS A 160 -14.65 6.52 -6.83
CA HIS A 160 -13.92 7.20 -7.90
C HIS A 160 -12.65 6.44 -8.26
N LEU A 161 -12.47 6.16 -9.55
CA LEU A 161 -11.23 5.62 -10.12
C LEU A 161 -10.56 6.73 -10.92
N VAL A 162 -9.50 7.33 -10.36
CA VAL A 162 -8.87 8.54 -10.89
C VAL A 162 -7.50 8.22 -11.44
N GLU A 163 -7.37 8.28 -12.76
CA GLU A 163 -6.07 8.18 -13.44
C GLU A 163 -5.33 9.52 -13.33
N ASP A 164 -4.64 9.75 -12.21
CA ASP A 164 -3.81 10.93 -11.95
C ASP A 164 -2.50 10.94 -12.81
N CYS A 165 -2.42 10.06 -13.82
CA CYS A 165 -1.25 9.70 -14.62
C CYS A 165 -0.66 10.81 -15.50
N TYR A 166 -1.43 11.86 -15.79
CA TYR A 166 -1.00 12.93 -16.69
C TYR A 166 -0.57 14.21 -15.97
N PHE A 167 -0.62 14.24 -14.63
CA PHE A 167 -0.11 15.30 -13.76
C PHE A 167 -0.03 16.68 -14.43
N PRO A 168 -1.18 17.31 -14.76
CA PRO A 168 -1.14 18.74 -15.00
C PRO A 168 -0.41 19.38 -13.82
N ASP A 169 0.50 20.30 -14.09
CA ASP A 169 1.08 21.08 -13.01
C ASP A 169 -0.04 21.97 -12.44
N LEU A 170 -0.57 21.57 -11.29
CA LEU A 170 -1.64 22.28 -10.58
C LEU A 170 -1.10 23.29 -9.57
N GLY A 171 0.23 23.50 -9.54
CA GLY A 171 0.88 24.43 -8.61
C GLY A 171 1.11 23.85 -7.21
N TRP A 172 1.02 22.53 -7.04
CA TRP A 172 1.27 21.84 -5.76
C TRP A 172 2.45 20.91 -5.86
N TYR A 173 3.44 21.11 -4.99
CA TYR A 173 4.73 20.45 -5.13
C TYR A 173 5.14 19.69 -3.88
N ILE A 174 5.87 18.59 -4.09
CA ILE A 174 6.72 17.95 -3.09
C ILE A 174 8.16 18.21 -3.49
N PHE A 175 8.94 18.87 -2.62
CA PHE A 175 10.37 19.04 -2.83
C PHE A 175 11.08 17.70 -2.62
N CYS A 176 11.67 17.15 -3.67
CA CYS A 176 12.38 15.87 -3.61
C CYS A 176 13.48 15.78 -4.67
N ASP A 177 14.59 15.15 -4.31
CA ASP A 177 15.78 15.06 -5.17
C ASP A 177 16.29 16.45 -5.64
N GLY A 178 16.18 17.45 -4.76
CA GLY A 178 16.62 18.82 -5.02
C GLY A 178 15.73 19.61 -5.98
N LYS A 179 14.50 19.16 -6.26
CA LYS A 179 13.57 19.80 -7.20
C LYS A 179 12.14 19.76 -6.66
N ASP A 180 11.34 20.75 -7.02
CA ASP A 180 9.91 20.73 -6.81
C ASP A 180 9.24 19.80 -7.83
N ARG A 181 8.46 18.82 -7.34
CA ARG A 181 7.73 17.87 -8.18
C ARG A 181 6.22 17.99 -7.95
N PRO A 182 5.43 18.25 -9.01
CA PRO A 182 3.98 18.22 -8.93
C PRO A 182 3.46 16.90 -8.38
N TYR A 183 2.35 16.93 -7.66
CA TYR A 183 1.66 15.71 -7.20
C TYR A 183 0.17 15.74 -7.55
N GLY A 184 -0.44 14.55 -7.56
CA GLY A 184 -1.82 14.34 -8.04
C GLY A 184 -2.89 15.07 -7.22
N LYS A 185 -3.98 15.45 -7.89
CA LYS A 185 -5.10 16.16 -7.27
C LYS A 185 -5.81 15.34 -6.20
N THR A 186 -5.94 14.03 -6.39
CA THR A 186 -6.55 13.17 -5.38
C THR A 186 -5.75 13.17 -4.08
N LEU A 187 -4.42 13.17 -4.15
CA LEU A 187 -3.57 13.29 -2.97
C LEU A 187 -3.65 14.69 -2.34
N HIS A 188 -3.85 15.74 -3.14
CA HIS A 188 -4.06 17.11 -2.63
C HIS A 188 -5.37 17.27 -1.87
N ASP A 189 -6.46 16.75 -2.42
CA ASP A 189 -7.81 17.00 -1.92
C ASP A 189 -8.27 16.04 -0.81
N CYS A 190 -7.59 14.90 -0.63
CA CYS A 190 -8.00 13.96 0.40
C CYS A 190 -7.63 14.42 1.81
N ASP A 191 -8.44 14.01 2.78
CA ASP A 191 -8.16 14.18 4.20
C ASP A 191 -7.24 13.05 4.69
N TYR A 192 -7.50 11.83 4.22
CA TYR A 192 -6.75 10.64 4.59
C TYR A 192 -6.31 9.81 3.38
N LEU A 193 -5.21 9.08 3.56
CA LEU A 193 -4.61 8.21 2.57
C LEU A 193 -4.37 6.82 3.15
N ILE A 194 -4.82 5.80 2.42
CA ILE A 194 -4.47 4.40 2.61
C ILE A 194 -3.59 3.97 1.45
N ASN A 195 -2.41 3.42 1.77
CA ASN A 195 -1.46 2.94 0.77
C ASN A 195 -1.53 1.41 0.69
N MET A 196 -1.81 0.89 -0.50
CA MET A 196 -1.98 -0.55 -0.75
C MET A 196 -0.91 -1.07 -1.72
N PRO A 197 0.36 -1.16 -1.29
CA PRO A 197 1.43 -1.69 -2.11
C PRO A 197 1.26 -3.18 -2.40
N LEU A 198 1.97 -3.66 -3.41
CA LEU A 198 2.10 -5.07 -3.75
C LEU A 198 3.57 -5.49 -3.61
N LEU A 199 3.83 -6.74 -3.20
CA LEU A 199 5.19 -7.28 -3.12
C LEU A 199 5.72 -7.71 -4.50
N LYS A 200 6.60 -6.88 -5.07
CA LYS A 200 7.31 -7.16 -6.34
C LYS A 200 8.79 -6.82 -6.22
N ASP A 201 9.68 -7.57 -6.86
CA ASP A 201 11.05 -7.12 -7.10
C ASP A 201 11.08 -5.99 -8.14
N HIS A 202 12.17 -5.25 -8.18
CA HIS A 202 12.39 -4.20 -9.18
C HIS A 202 13.89 -4.13 -9.44
N GLY A 203 14.34 -4.50 -10.64
CA GLY A 203 15.75 -4.82 -10.92
C GLY A 203 16.80 -3.78 -10.45
N THR A 204 16.47 -2.49 -10.46
CA THR A 204 17.35 -1.38 -10.01
C THR A 204 17.21 -1.00 -8.55
N CYS A 205 16.17 -1.49 -7.87
CA CYS A 205 15.90 -1.23 -6.46
C CYS A 205 15.27 -2.48 -5.90
N ASP A 206 16.10 -3.34 -5.30
CA ASP A 206 15.84 -4.70 -4.84
C ASP A 206 14.37 -5.10 -4.57
N PHE A 207 13.54 -4.27 -3.92
CA PHE A 207 12.11 -4.56 -3.67
C PHE A 207 11.20 -3.35 -3.81
N THR A 208 9.97 -3.56 -4.28
CA THR A 208 8.84 -2.61 -4.19
C THR A 208 8.01 -2.92 -2.95
N PHE A 209 7.92 -1.93 -2.06
CA PHE A 209 7.14 -1.96 -0.83
C PHE A 209 6.38 -0.62 -0.69
N ALA A 210 5.72 -0.41 0.46
CA ALA A 210 4.90 0.76 0.77
C ALA A 210 5.47 2.11 0.29
N MET A 211 6.73 2.40 0.61
CA MET A 211 7.33 3.70 0.27
C MET A 211 7.40 3.96 -1.23
N LYS A 212 7.75 2.91 -2.01
CA LYS A 212 7.92 3.04 -3.47
C LYS A 212 6.60 3.19 -4.19
N ASN A 213 5.50 2.77 -3.58
CA ASN A 213 4.18 2.95 -4.19
C ASN A 213 3.93 4.43 -4.49
N HIS A 214 4.47 5.36 -3.68
CA HIS A 214 4.35 6.80 -3.90
C HIS A 214 5.13 7.37 -5.09
N PHE A 215 5.95 6.59 -5.81
CA PHE A 215 6.49 7.08 -7.08
C PHE A 215 5.39 7.39 -8.10
N GLY A 216 4.25 6.69 -8.03
CA GLY A 216 3.06 7.03 -8.80
C GLY A 216 2.21 8.17 -8.21
N SER A 217 2.68 8.87 -7.17
CA SER A 217 1.99 10.02 -6.58
C SER A 217 2.56 11.36 -7.03
N VAL A 218 3.76 11.38 -7.64
CA VAL A 218 4.44 12.59 -8.11
C VAL A 218 4.77 12.51 -9.59
N ASN A 219 4.77 13.66 -10.26
CA ASN A 219 5.17 13.75 -11.66
C ASN A 219 6.70 13.57 -11.79
N PRO A 220 7.16 12.61 -12.62
CA PRO A 220 8.58 12.40 -12.90
C PRO A 220 9.29 13.58 -13.60
N GLN A 221 8.60 14.56 -14.20
CA GLN A 221 9.14 15.75 -14.88
C GLN A 221 10.48 15.51 -15.62
N GLY A 222 10.52 14.56 -16.56
CA GLY A 222 11.68 14.30 -17.41
C GLY A 222 12.08 12.82 -17.55
N PRO A 223 13.13 12.54 -18.35
CA PRO A 223 13.43 11.18 -18.84
C PRO A 223 13.97 10.20 -17.78
N LEU A 224 14.43 10.68 -16.62
CA LEU A 224 14.93 9.83 -15.52
C LEU A 224 13.89 9.51 -14.45
N GLY A 225 12.72 10.17 -14.50
CA GLY A 225 11.68 10.10 -13.48
C GLY A 225 12.16 10.14 -12.02
N VAL A 226 11.27 9.74 -11.11
CA VAL A 226 11.63 9.43 -9.71
C VAL A 226 11.89 7.94 -9.50
N CYS A 227 11.58 7.12 -10.52
CA CYS A 227 11.72 5.69 -10.45
C CYS A 227 13.18 5.32 -10.17
N SER A 228 13.40 4.50 -9.15
CA SER A 228 14.73 4.09 -8.68
C SER A 228 15.59 5.17 -8.02
N ASN A 229 15.04 6.36 -7.76
CA ASN A 229 15.75 7.39 -7.02
C ASN A 229 15.46 7.28 -5.51
N ILE A 230 16.45 6.80 -4.75
CA ILE A 230 16.32 6.65 -3.29
C ILE A 230 16.15 7.98 -2.55
N LYS A 231 16.72 9.08 -3.03
CA LYS A 231 16.52 10.41 -2.42
C LYS A 231 15.07 10.86 -2.60
N ALA A 232 14.56 10.75 -3.84
CA ALA A 232 13.17 11.05 -4.11
C ALA A 232 12.23 10.17 -3.28
N LEU A 233 12.54 8.88 -3.13
CA LEU A 233 11.77 7.95 -2.29
C LEU A 233 11.65 8.46 -0.85
N LEU A 234 12.78 8.82 -0.24
CA LEU A 234 12.82 9.30 1.14
C LEU A 234 12.11 10.64 1.28
N ASP A 235 12.40 11.60 0.41
CA ASP A 235 11.83 12.94 0.45
C ASP A 235 10.29 12.91 0.26
N ILE A 236 9.78 12.08 -0.65
CA ILE A 236 8.32 11.92 -0.84
C ILE A 236 7.67 11.36 0.42
N ASN A 237 8.23 10.31 1.01
CA ASN A 237 7.66 9.67 2.21
C ASN A 237 7.83 10.52 3.48
N ALA A 238 8.82 11.42 3.51
CA ALA A 238 9.04 12.38 4.58
C ALA A 238 8.26 13.71 4.39
N SER A 239 7.65 13.91 3.22
CA SER A 239 6.91 15.15 2.92
C SER A 239 5.72 15.34 3.84
N ASP A 240 5.39 16.61 4.14
CA ASP A 240 4.19 16.98 4.89
C ASP A 240 2.91 16.47 4.23
N VAL A 241 2.89 16.35 2.89
CA VAL A 241 1.74 15.84 2.13
C VAL A 241 1.46 14.38 2.47
N VAL A 242 2.49 13.52 2.48
CA VAL A 242 2.33 12.10 2.77
C VAL A 242 2.19 11.84 4.27
N THR A 243 3.08 12.41 5.08
CA THR A 243 3.13 12.15 6.54
C THR A 243 1.89 12.64 7.29
N ARG A 244 1.25 13.72 6.85
CA ARG A 244 0.01 14.20 7.48
C ARG A 244 -1.21 13.38 7.09
N LYS A 245 -1.24 12.76 5.91
CA LYS A 245 -2.43 12.14 5.33
C LYS A 245 -2.42 10.63 5.39
N GLN A 246 -1.26 9.99 5.23
CA GLN A 246 -1.17 8.52 5.24
C GLN A 246 -1.44 7.98 6.64
N ARG A 247 -2.50 7.19 6.78
CA ARG A 247 -2.92 6.61 8.07
C ARG A 247 -2.71 5.11 8.17
N LEU A 248 -2.73 4.41 7.03
CA LEU A 248 -2.66 2.96 7.00
C LEU A 248 -1.92 2.49 5.74
N ILE A 249 -1.10 1.45 5.93
CA ILE A 249 -0.48 0.70 4.84
C ILE A 249 -1.01 -0.74 4.92
N ILE A 250 -1.59 -1.23 3.84
CA ILE A 250 -2.05 -2.62 3.71
C ILE A 250 -1.28 -3.27 2.56
N LEU A 251 -0.25 -4.05 2.90
CA LEU A 251 0.53 -4.77 1.90
C LEU A 251 -0.26 -5.97 1.37
N ASP A 252 -0.47 -6.02 0.06
CA ASP A 252 -0.92 -7.23 -0.61
C ASP A 252 0.29 -8.16 -0.84
N ALA A 253 0.27 -9.31 -0.16
CA ALA A 253 1.28 -10.35 -0.24
C ALA A 253 0.68 -11.71 -0.66
N LEU A 254 -0.51 -11.71 -1.27
CA LEU A 254 -1.14 -12.95 -1.74
C LEU A 254 -0.37 -13.59 -2.90
N PHE A 255 0.23 -12.74 -3.75
CA PHE A 255 1.13 -13.14 -4.81
C PHE A 255 2.37 -12.26 -4.78
N CYS A 256 3.54 -12.88 -4.92
CA CYS A 256 4.81 -12.17 -4.92
C CYS A 256 5.57 -12.44 -6.21
N ILE A 257 6.22 -11.40 -6.72
CA ILE A 257 7.25 -11.50 -7.76
C ILE A 257 8.58 -11.23 -7.06
N TYR A 258 9.49 -12.20 -7.03
CA TYR A 258 10.83 -12.05 -6.45
C TYR A 258 11.94 -12.01 -7.51
N GLU A 259 11.62 -12.29 -8.77
CA GLU A 259 12.53 -12.18 -9.91
C GLU A 259 11.76 -11.84 -11.20
N GLY A 260 12.11 -10.72 -11.84
CA GLY A 260 11.58 -10.30 -13.14
C GLY A 260 10.50 -9.22 -13.07
N GLY A 261 10.32 -8.58 -11.92
CA GLY A 261 9.41 -7.44 -11.75
C GLY A 261 9.88 -6.19 -12.52
N PRO A 262 8.95 -5.27 -12.84
CA PRO A 262 7.54 -5.27 -12.44
C PRO A 262 6.65 -6.22 -13.26
N GLY A 263 7.08 -6.62 -14.47
CA GLY A 263 6.26 -7.34 -15.46
C GLY A 263 6.19 -8.86 -15.32
N GLY A 264 6.87 -9.46 -14.34
CA GLY A 264 6.91 -10.91 -14.15
C GLY A 264 5.59 -11.55 -13.75
N THR A 265 5.55 -12.89 -13.75
CA THR A 265 4.43 -13.68 -13.22
C THR A 265 4.59 -13.94 -11.72
N ALA A 266 3.53 -14.37 -11.05
CA ALA A 266 3.59 -14.76 -9.64
C ALA A 266 4.57 -15.92 -9.45
N GLN A 267 5.41 -15.86 -8.43
CA GLN A 267 6.41 -16.90 -8.15
C GLN A 267 6.29 -17.47 -6.72
N GLU A 268 5.75 -16.72 -5.76
CA GLU A 268 5.35 -17.24 -4.45
C GLU A 268 3.90 -16.90 -4.14
N ARG A 269 3.25 -17.78 -3.38
CA ARG A 269 1.91 -17.64 -2.80
C ARG A 269 1.87 -18.36 -1.43
N PRO A 270 1.00 -17.94 -0.48
CA PRO A 270 0.82 -18.66 0.78
C PRO A 270 0.53 -20.15 0.51
N SER A 271 1.18 -21.06 1.23
CA SER A 271 0.99 -22.50 1.07
C SER A 271 -0.46 -22.89 1.41
N SER A 272 -1.08 -23.64 0.49
CA SER A 272 -2.29 -24.43 0.74
C SER A 272 -2.05 -25.54 1.74
#